data_AF-A0A3D1IWI1-F1
#
_entry.id   AF-A0A3D1IWI1-F1
#
_cell.length_a   1.000
_cell.length_b   1.000
_cell.length_c   1.000
_cell.angle_alpha   90.00
_cell.angle_beta   90.00
_cell.angle_gamma   90.00
#
_symmetry.space_group_name_H-M   'P 1'
#
loop_
_entity.id
_entity.type
_entity.pdbx_description
1 polymer ?
#
loop_
_entity_poly.entity_id
_entity_poly.type
_entity_poly.pdbx_seq_one_letter_code
_entity_poly.pdbx_strand_id
1 'polypeptide(L)'
;MLAIIQAAGWPIWLLLTASVIALALIIERILYLRRSRILPVNLLQEVVRVYHNGKIDATVIGTLEQNSPLGRVLAAGLRNVNSPRDAMKEAIEEAGRGTAHELERFLTTLGTIATLAPLMGLFGTVVGMIEIFGAQGATGA
;
A
#
# COMPACT_ATOMS: atom_id res chain seq x y z
N MET A 1 9.13 -29.66 -12.33
CA MET A 1 8.23 -28.64 -11.75
C MET A 1 6.76 -28.86 -12.09
N LEU A 2 6.38 -29.06 -13.36
CA LEU A 2 4.98 -29.35 -13.73
C LEU A 2 4.39 -30.58 -13.03
N ALA A 3 5.18 -31.65 -12.85
CA ALA A 3 4.77 -32.84 -12.11
C ALA A 3 4.43 -32.58 -10.63
N ILE A 4 5.11 -31.61 -9.99
CA ILE A 4 4.86 -31.24 -8.58
C ILE A 4 3.54 -30.44 -8.49
N ILE A 5 3.28 -29.58 -9.47
CA ILE A 5 2.05 -28.80 -9.54
C ILE A 5 0.84 -29.72 -9.80
N GLN A 6 1.01 -30.75 -10.64
CA GLN A 6 -0.03 -31.78 -10.82
C GLN A 6 -0.24 -32.63 -9.56
N ALA A 7 0.83 -32.95 -8.83
CA ALA A 7 0.74 -33.74 -7.59
C ALA A 7 0.17 -32.96 -6.38
N ALA A 8 0.27 -31.63 -6.39
CA ALA A 8 -0.20 -30.77 -5.29
C ALA A 8 -1.72 -30.52 -5.26
N GLY A 9 -2.45 -31.05 -6.24
CA GLY A 9 -3.91 -30.90 -6.34
C GLY A 9 -4.34 -29.49 -6.74
N TRP A 10 -5.65 -29.23 -6.71
CA TRP A 10 -6.23 -27.94 -7.09
C TRP A 10 -5.88 -26.75 -6.15
N PRO A 11 -5.64 -26.90 -4.82
CA PRO A 11 -5.39 -25.75 -3.93
C PRO A 11 -4.12 -24.96 -4.26
N ILE A 12 -3.13 -25.55 -4.94
CA ILE A 12 -1.91 -24.85 -5.33
C ILE A 12 -2.18 -23.66 -6.26
N TRP A 13 -3.26 -23.72 -7.05
CA TRP A 13 -3.65 -22.63 -7.93
C TRP A 13 -4.06 -21.37 -7.17
N LEU A 14 -4.68 -21.51 -5.99
CA LEU A 14 -5.03 -20.37 -5.13
C LEU A 14 -3.77 -19.67 -4.58
N LEU A 15 -2.73 -20.44 -4.24
CA LEU A 15 -1.45 -19.87 -3.80
C LEU A 15 -0.70 -19.20 -4.95
N LEU A 16 -0.71 -19.80 -6.14
CA LEU A 16 -0.07 -19.21 -7.32
C LEU A 16 -0.73 -17.89 -7.71
N THR A 17 -2.07 -17.81 -7.72
CA THR A 17 -2.76 -16.54 -8.00
C THR A 17 -2.46 -15.48 -6.95
N ALA A 18 -2.49 -15.84 -5.67
CA ALA A 18 -2.12 -14.92 -4.59
C ALA A 18 -0.67 -14.42 -4.72
N SER A 19 0.26 -15.30 -5.15
CA SER A 19 1.67 -14.94 -5.38
C SER A 19 1.83 -13.93 -6.52
N VAL A 20 1.14 -14.13 -7.65
CA VAL A 20 1.17 -13.20 -8.78
C VAL A 20 0.60 -11.83 -8.38
N ILE A 21 -0.52 -11.81 -7.66
CA ILE A 21 -1.14 -10.57 -7.16
C ILE A 21 -0.19 -9.85 -6.19
N ALA A 22 0.38 -10.58 -5.23
CA ALA A 22 1.34 -10.01 -4.28
C ALA A 22 2.55 -9.41 -4.98
N LEU A 23 3.12 -10.12 -5.95
CA LEU A 23 4.27 -9.63 -6.71
C LEU A 23 3.94 -8.34 -7.49
N ALA A 24 2.78 -8.30 -8.16
CA ALA A 24 2.32 -7.11 -8.87
C ALA A 24 2.19 -5.89 -7.92
N LEU A 25 1.58 -6.09 -6.74
CA LEU A 25 1.46 -5.06 -5.71
C LEU A 25 2.82 -4.63 -5.15
N ILE A 26 3.75 -5.56 -4.92
CA ILE A 26 5.10 -5.24 -4.45
C ILE A 26 5.84 -4.35 -5.45
N ILE A 27 5.80 -4.68 -6.74
CA ILE A 27 6.47 -3.89 -7.78
C ILE A 27 5.85 -2.48 -7.84
N GLU A 28 4.52 -2.40 -7.85
CA GLU A 28 3.79 -1.13 -7.87
C GLU A 28 4.13 -0.26 -6.66
N ARG A 29 4.19 -0.85 -5.46
CA ARG A 29 4.60 -0.16 -4.23
C ARG A 29 6.05 0.31 -4.25
N ILE A 30 6.99 -0.50 -4.74
CA ILE A 30 8.41 -0.10 -4.85
C ILE A 30 8.57 1.10 -5.77
N LEU A 31 7.76 1.21 -6.82
CA LEU A 31 7.77 2.35 -7.74
C LEU A 31 7.08 3.58 -7.15
N TYR A 32 5.95 3.39 -6.46
CA TYR A 32 5.15 4.49 -5.91
C TYR A 32 5.76 5.09 -4.63
N LEU A 33 6.29 4.26 -3.72
CA LEU A 33 6.86 4.71 -2.44
C LEU A 33 8.28 5.28 -2.55
N ARG A 34 8.75 5.58 -3.77
CA ARG A 34 10.06 6.18 -3.95
C ARG A 34 10.13 7.54 -3.28
N ARG A 35 11.19 7.76 -2.50
CA ARG A 35 11.43 9.02 -1.77
C ARG A 35 11.32 10.24 -2.68
N SER A 36 11.85 10.19 -3.90
CA SER A 36 11.78 11.31 -4.85
C SER A 36 10.36 11.67 -5.32
N ARG A 37 9.41 10.73 -5.23
CA ARG A 37 7.98 10.98 -5.54
C ARG A 37 7.22 11.51 -4.31
N ILE A 38 7.53 10.98 -3.13
CA ILE A 38 6.83 11.35 -1.88
C ILE A 38 7.38 12.66 -1.29
N LEU A 39 8.71 12.76 -1.19
CA LEU A 39 9.48 13.88 -0.64
C LEU A 39 10.49 14.39 -1.68
N PRO A 40 10.04 15.20 -2.65
CA PRO A 40 10.95 15.88 -3.58
C PRO A 40 12.00 16.67 -2.81
N VAL A 41 13.25 16.59 -3.27
CA VAL A 41 14.37 17.30 -2.66
C VAL A 41 14.10 18.80 -2.73
N ASN A 42 14.34 19.52 -1.63
CA ASN A 42 14.13 20.97 -1.48
C ASN A 42 12.69 21.47 -1.47
N LEU A 43 11.66 20.61 -1.56
CA LEU A 43 10.25 21.06 -1.56
C LEU A 43 9.91 21.92 -0.34
N LEU A 44 10.36 21.50 0.85
CA LEU A 44 10.15 22.25 2.08
C LEU A 44 10.84 23.62 2.03
N GLN A 45 12.06 23.68 1.52
CA GLN A 45 12.81 24.94 1.42
C GLN A 45 12.14 25.89 0.44
N GLU A 46 11.62 25.37 -0.67
CA GLU A 46 10.87 26.14 -1.66
C GLU A 46 9.58 26.71 -1.08
N VAL A 47 8.81 25.89 -0.35
CA VAL A 47 7.59 26.35 0.35
C VAL A 47 7.90 27.43 1.38
N VAL A 48 8.94 27.25 2.19
CA VAL A 48 9.37 28.26 3.17
C VAL A 48 9.78 29.56 2.49
N ARG A 49 10.46 29.48 1.34
CA ARG A 49 10.82 30.66 0.53
C ARG A 49 9.59 31.37 -0.04
N VAL A 50 8.62 30.64 -0.56
CA VAL A 50 7.34 31.19 -1.04
C VAL A 50 6.60 31.90 0.08
N TYR A 51 6.54 31.29 1.26
CA TYR A 51 5.93 31.86 2.46
C TYR A 51 6.59 33.19 2.86
N HIS A 52 7.93 33.21 3.00
CA HIS A 52 8.66 34.44 3.37
C HIS A 52 8.53 35.56 2.33
N ASN A 53 8.41 35.23 1.05
CA ASN A 53 8.24 36.21 -0.02
C ASN A 53 6.80 36.75 -0.12
N GLY A 54 5.86 36.26 0.71
CA GLY A 54 4.45 36.67 0.70
C GLY A 54 3.68 36.26 -0.56
N LYS A 55 4.24 35.39 -1.41
CA LYS A 55 3.63 34.97 -2.68
C LYS A 55 2.76 33.72 -2.51
N ILE A 56 1.85 33.74 -1.55
CA ILE A 56 0.92 32.64 -1.30
C ILE A 56 -0.30 32.86 -2.19
N ASP A 57 -0.27 32.30 -3.39
CA ASP A 57 -1.39 32.33 -4.33
C ASP A 57 -2.05 30.94 -4.40
N ALA A 58 -3.34 30.90 -4.72
CA ALA A 58 -4.11 29.68 -4.89
C ALA A 58 -3.51 28.77 -5.97
N THR A 59 -2.87 29.35 -6.99
CA THR A 59 -2.16 28.63 -8.05
C THR A 59 -0.95 27.86 -7.52
N VAL A 60 -0.17 28.46 -6.60
CA VAL A 60 1.00 27.83 -5.99
C VAL A 60 0.58 26.68 -5.07
N ILE A 61 -0.48 26.89 -4.28
CA ILE A 61 -1.05 25.86 -3.41
C ILE A 61 -1.55 24.66 -4.23
N GLY A 62 -2.27 24.91 -5.33
CA GLY A 62 -2.74 23.84 -6.22
C GLY A 62 -1.58 23.08 -6.88
N THR A 63 -0.51 23.79 -7.24
CA THR A 63 0.70 23.17 -7.81
C THR A 63 1.41 22.28 -6.79
N LEU A 64 1.48 22.70 -5.52
CA LEU A 64 2.05 21.89 -4.43
C LEU A 64 1.26 20.61 -4.18
N GLU A 65 -0.07 20.71 -4.15
CA GLU A 65 -0.98 19.60 -3.90
C GLU A 65 -0.88 18.50 -4.97
N GLN A 66 -0.60 18.87 -6.22
CA GLN A 66 -0.44 17.93 -7.33
C GLN A 66 0.98 17.37 -7.47
N ASN A 67 2.00 18.05 -6.95
CA ASN A 67 3.39 17.67 -7.14
C ASN A 67 3.80 16.43 -6.34
N SER A 68 3.36 16.31 -5.08
CA SER A 68 3.74 15.19 -4.22
C SER A 68 2.83 15.04 -3.00
N PRO A 69 2.80 13.84 -2.38
CA PRO A 69 2.21 13.61 -1.07
C PRO A 69 2.65 14.62 0.00
N LEU A 70 3.95 14.92 0.11
CA LEU A 70 4.44 15.97 1.02
C LEU A 70 3.90 17.35 0.62
N GLY A 71 3.82 17.64 -0.67
CA GLY A 71 3.24 18.86 -1.20
C GLY A 71 1.78 19.09 -0.79
N ARG A 72 0.95 18.02 -0.71
CA ARG A 72 -0.42 18.12 -0.17
C ARG A 72 -0.45 18.55 1.29
N VAL A 73 0.42 17.96 2.11
CA VAL A 73 0.52 18.31 3.54
C VAL A 73 0.99 19.76 3.72
N LEU A 74 1.99 20.18 2.94
CA LEU A 74 2.48 21.56 2.96
C LEU A 74 1.44 22.56 2.43
N ALA A 75 0.68 22.19 1.41
CA ALA A 75 -0.43 22.99 0.87
C ALA A 75 -1.54 23.21 1.93
N ALA A 76 -1.85 22.19 2.75
CA ALA A 76 -2.80 22.33 3.86
C ALA A 76 -2.32 23.36 4.91
N GLY A 77 -1.01 23.37 5.21
CA GLY A 77 -0.40 24.39 6.06
C GLY A 77 -0.50 25.80 5.46
N LEU A 78 -0.16 25.96 4.19
CA LEU A 78 -0.25 27.26 3.50
C LEU A 78 -1.69 27.79 3.39
N ARG A 79 -2.69 26.91 3.20
CA ARG A 79 -4.11 27.30 3.21
C ARG A 79 -4.57 27.87 4.56
N ASN A 80 -3.95 27.42 5.66
CA ASN A 80 -4.31 27.79 7.02
C ASN A 80 -3.31 28.75 7.67
N VAL A 81 -2.53 29.45 6.86
CA VAL A 81 -1.44 30.31 7.33
C VAL A 81 -1.91 31.52 8.16
N ASN A 82 -3.13 31.99 7.90
CA ASN A 82 -3.75 33.10 8.64
C ASN A 82 -4.55 32.62 9.86
N SER A 83 -4.67 31.31 10.06
CA SER A 83 -5.40 30.71 11.17
C SER A 83 -4.54 30.69 12.44
N PRO A 84 -5.15 30.57 13.63
CA PRO A 84 -4.41 30.31 14.85
C PRO A 84 -3.50 29.09 14.71
N ARG A 85 -2.36 29.11 15.40
CA ARG A 85 -1.34 28.05 15.31
C ARG A 85 -1.91 26.65 15.53
N ASP A 86 -2.85 26.50 16.45
CA ASP A 86 -3.46 25.21 16.74
C ASP A 86 -4.32 24.69 15.59
N ALA A 87 -5.12 25.57 14.96
CA ALA A 87 -5.92 25.22 13.79
C ALA A 87 -5.04 24.87 12.57
N MET A 88 -3.94 25.61 12.36
CA MET A 88 -2.97 25.28 11.30
C MET A 88 -2.31 23.92 11.57
N LYS A 89 -1.91 23.65 12.81
CA LYS A 89 -1.32 22.37 13.21
C LYS A 89 -2.30 21.21 12.95
N GLU A 90 -3.55 21.35 13.38
CA GLU A 90 -4.59 20.36 13.18
C GLU A 90 -4.84 20.07 11.70
N ALA A 91 -4.89 21.11 10.85
CA ALA A 91 -5.03 20.96 9.41
C ALA A 91 -3.86 20.19 8.76
N ILE A 92 -2.63 20.44 9.23
CA ILE A 92 -1.44 19.72 8.77
C ILE A 92 -1.46 18.26 9.23
N GLU A 93 -1.82 18.00 10.48
CA GLU A 93 -1.91 16.64 11.03
C GLU A 93 -2.98 15.83 10.31
N GLU A 94 -4.14 16.42 10.02
CA GLU A 94 -5.23 15.74 9.30
C GLU A 94 -4.83 15.44 7.86
N ALA A 95 -4.26 16.41 7.14
CA ALA A 95 -3.73 16.19 5.79
C ALA A 95 -2.62 15.12 5.78
N GLY A 96 -1.76 15.12 6.81
CA GLY A 96 -0.71 14.13 7.02
C GLY A 96 -1.27 12.73 7.23
N ARG A 97 -2.29 12.57 8.09
CA ARG A 97 -2.97 11.29 8.32
C ARG A 97 -3.64 10.77 7.06
N GLY A 98 -4.37 11.62 6.34
CA GLY A 98 -5.01 11.23 5.07
C GLY A 98 -3.98 10.78 4.04
N THR A 99 -2.89 11.53 3.91
CA THR A 99 -1.79 11.19 3.00
C THR A 99 -1.11 9.88 3.39
N ALA A 100 -0.82 9.67 4.68
CA ALA A 100 -0.24 8.42 5.18
C ALA A 100 -1.14 7.22 4.90
N HIS A 101 -2.45 7.37 5.13
CA HIS A 101 -3.43 6.32 4.84
C HIS A 101 -3.45 5.92 3.35
N GLU A 102 -3.37 6.89 2.44
CA GLU A 102 -3.26 6.61 1.00
C GLU A 102 -1.96 5.86 0.63
N LEU A 103 -0.84 6.21 1.27
CA LEU A 103 0.44 5.52 1.06
C LEU A 103 0.39 4.06 1.54
N GLU A 104 -0.35 3.79 2.62
CA GLU A 104 -0.46 2.49 3.28
C GLU A 104 -1.50 1.54 2.65
N ARG A 105 -2.49 2.04 1.90
CA ARG A 105 -3.66 1.26 1.42
C ARG A 105 -3.35 -0.12 0.84
N PHE A 106 -2.27 -0.27 0.06
CA PHE A 106 -1.89 -1.55 -0.55
C PHE A 106 -0.98 -2.42 0.33
N LEU A 107 -0.34 -1.83 1.35
CA LEU A 107 0.45 -2.58 2.33
C LEU A 107 -0.45 -3.44 3.23
N THR A 108 -1.64 -2.96 3.57
CA THR A 108 -2.63 -3.76 4.32
C THR A 108 -3.01 -5.03 3.57
N THR A 109 -3.32 -4.92 2.27
CA THR A 109 -3.64 -6.07 1.41
C THR A 109 -2.48 -7.06 1.31
N LEU A 110 -1.25 -6.56 1.14
CA LEU A 110 -0.05 -7.40 1.17
C LEU A 110 0.11 -8.12 2.51
N GLY A 111 -0.17 -7.44 3.63
CA GLY A 111 -0.18 -8.03 4.97
C GLY A 111 -1.22 -9.15 5.12
N THR A 112 -2.41 -8.97 4.55
CA THR A 112 -3.46 -10.01 4.51
C THR A 112 -3.01 -11.22 3.70
N ILE A 113 -2.39 -11.01 2.52
CA ILE A 113 -1.86 -12.13 1.72
C ILE A 113 -0.75 -12.85 2.49
N ALA A 114 0.16 -12.11 3.12
CA ALA A 114 1.26 -12.68 3.90
C ALA A 114 0.78 -13.53 5.10
N THR A 115 -0.34 -13.16 5.72
CA THR A 115 -0.95 -13.92 6.83
C THR A 115 -1.78 -15.11 6.35
N LEU A 116 -2.51 -14.99 5.24
CA LEU A 116 -3.35 -16.06 4.71
C LEU A 116 -2.57 -17.11 3.92
N ALA A 117 -1.45 -16.75 3.27
CA ALA A 117 -0.68 -17.68 2.44
C ALA A 117 -0.19 -18.93 3.20
N PRO A 118 0.37 -18.83 4.43
CA PRO A 118 0.72 -20.01 5.23
C PRO A 118 -0.48 -20.90 5.56
N LEU A 119 -1.62 -20.30 5.89
CA LEU A 119 -2.86 -21.03 6.19
C LEU A 119 -3.38 -21.78 4.96
N MET A 120 -3.27 -21.18 3.77
CA MET A 120 -3.62 -21.85 2.51
C MET A 120 -2.66 -23.00 2.17
N GLY A 121 -1.38 -22.87 2.51
CA GLY A 121 -0.42 -23.98 2.43
C GLY A 121 -0.83 -25.15 3.32
N LEU A 122 -1.15 -24.88 4.59
CA LEU A 122 -1.64 -25.89 5.52
C LEU A 122 -2.96 -26.52 5.02
N PHE A 123 -3.89 -25.72 4.51
CA PHE A 123 -5.12 -26.20 3.91
C PHE A 123 -4.87 -27.20 2.77
N GLY A 124 -3.91 -26.90 1.88
CA GLY A 124 -3.50 -27.83 0.82
C GLY A 124 -3.02 -29.18 1.35
N THR A 125 -2.28 -29.19 2.47
CA THR A 125 -1.86 -30.46 3.11
C THR A 125 -3.04 -31.26 3.66
N VAL A 126 -4.06 -30.60 4.22
CA VAL A 126 -5.27 -31.25 4.73
C VAL A 126 -6.09 -31.85 3.60
N VAL A 127 -6.28 -31.12 2.50
CA VAL A 127 -6.97 -31.61 1.30
C VAL A 127 -6.26 -32.85 0.74
N GLY A 128 -4.93 -32.81 0.61
CA GLY A 128 -4.15 -33.97 0.13
C GLY A 128 -4.30 -35.19 1.03
N MET A 129 -4.31 -35.02 2.36
CA MET A 129 -4.57 -36.13 3.28
C MET A 129 -5.98 -36.72 3.11
N ILE A 130 -7.01 -35.87 2.94
CA ILE A 130 -8.39 -36.33 2.71
C ILE A 130 -8.48 -37.13 1.41
N GLU A 131 -7.81 -36.71 0.34
CA GLU A 131 -7.83 -37.44 -0.94
C GLU A 131 -7.15 -38.82 -0.81
N ILE A 132 -6.01 -38.91 -0.11
CA ILE A 132 -5.28 -40.17 0.11
C ILE A 132 -6.10 -41.17 0.94
N PHE A 133 -6.72 -40.72 2.03
CA PHE A 133 -7.45 -41.61 2.95
C PHE A 133 -8.92 -41.81 2.56
N GLY A 134 -9.56 -40.81 1.95
CA GLY A 134 -10.94 -40.90 1.46
C GLY A 134 -11.08 -41.83 0.26
N ALA A 135 -10.08 -41.90 -0.62
CA ALA A 135 -10.07 -42.84 -1.75
C ALA A 135 -10.01 -44.32 -1.32
N GLN A 136 -9.40 -44.62 -0.16
CA GLN A 136 -9.24 -46.00 0.34
C GLN A 136 -10.53 -46.58 0.96
N GLY A 137 -11.48 -45.74 1.39
CA GLY A 137 -12.77 -46.19 1.94
C GLY A 137 -13.78 -46.64 0.88
N ALA A 138 -13.59 -46.26 -0.39
CA ALA A 138 -14.54 -46.55 -1.48
C ALA A 138 -14.31 -47.91 -2.17
N THR A 139 -13.14 -48.53 -2.01
CA THR A 139 -12.77 -49.83 -2.62
C THR A 139 -12.78 -51.00 -1.64
N GLY A 140 -13.30 -50.79 -0.42
CA GLY A 140 -13.39 -51.81 0.63
C GLY A 140 -14.69 -52.59 0.68
N ALA A 141 -15.29 -52.91 -0.48
CA ALA A 141 -16.43 -53.82 -0.62
C ALA A 141 -16.07 -55.00 -1.53
#